data_AF-A0A1W9GRU4-F1
#
_entry.id   AF-A0A1W9GRU4-F1
#
_cell.length_a   1.000
_cell.length_b   1.000
_cell.length_c   1.000
_cell.angle_alpha   90.00
_cell.angle_beta   90.00
_cell.angle_gamma   90.00
#
_symmetry.space_group_name_H-M   'P 1'
#
loop_
_entity.id
_entity.type
_entity.pdbx_description
1 polymer ?
#
loop_
_entity_poly.entity_id
_entity_poly.type
_entity_poly.pdbx_seq_one_letter_code
_entity_poly.pdbx_strand_id
1 'polypeptide(L)'
;MSEEAIPTNPLGGRTLVVDPVDPCCYPTPSAALKDVGESDQVYVRPGIYEDKLVVTQRPVRLVGAGRDRVQIFSRRGGPLYLQEVPEGWITGITFRYVGSDQHSALNILNSTCMITQCRAMEGILSGVVLYGPECRVTFSDNDVCRNRESGIFVFAGAQPRVADNRCRENHHFGIAVRDPGSRPELVRNLCEENMLSGILLFQHAESLIVDNVCRNNQHWGILMTPDSHPNPTPSELSAMNRLEPNPAGAYAVSDQPLSQIGR
;
A
#
# COMPACT_ATOMS: atom_id res chain seq x y z
N MET A 1 26.01 22.86 0.56
CA MET A 1 25.15 21.67 0.57
C MET A 1 25.48 20.93 1.84
N SER A 2 24.57 20.89 2.82
CA SER A 2 24.77 20.09 4.03
C SER A 2 24.82 18.62 3.62
N GLU A 3 25.90 17.93 3.97
CA GLU A 3 26.01 16.49 3.82
C GLU A 3 24.84 15.85 4.58
N GLU A 4 23.91 15.22 3.85
CA GLU A 4 22.77 14.57 4.47
C GLU A 4 23.26 13.34 5.22
N ALA A 5 22.95 13.27 6.51
CA ALA A 5 23.42 12.19 7.37
C ALA A 5 22.83 10.86 6.89
N ILE A 6 23.69 9.91 6.55
CA ILE A 6 23.30 8.53 6.24
C ILE A 6 22.68 7.93 7.50
N PRO A 7 21.48 7.34 7.42
CA PRO A 7 20.82 6.76 8.59
C PRO A 7 21.64 5.60 9.16
N THR A 8 21.68 5.50 10.48
CA THR A 8 22.34 4.39 11.18
C THR A 8 21.67 3.06 10.80
N ASN A 9 22.47 2.03 10.51
CA ASN A 9 21.96 0.68 10.33
C ASN A 9 21.72 0.02 11.70
N PRO A 10 20.46 -0.28 12.08
CA PRO A 10 20.14 -0.86 13.38
C PRO A 10 20.73 -2.27 13.58
N LEU A 11 21.12 -2.96 12.52
CA LEU A 11 21.73 -4.30 12.57
C LEU A 11 23.26 -4.28 12.54
N GLY A 12 23.88 -3.08 12.49
CA GLY A 12 25.33 -2.94 12.48
C GLY A 12 26.03 -3.38 11.17
N GLY A 13 25.28 -3.78 10.14
CA GLY A 13 25.82 -4.08 8.81
C GLY A 13 26.11 -2.81 7.98
N ARG A 14 26.50 -3.01 6.71
CA ARG A 14 26.81 -1.91 5.80
C ARG A 14 25.54 -1.13 5.43
N THR A 15 25.71 0.13 5.08
CA THR A 15 24.66 0.92 4.41
C THR A 15 25.08 1.15 2.96
N LEU A 16 24.41 0.46 2.03
CA LEU A 16 24.63 0.62 0.60
C LEU A 16 23.87 1.88 0.16
N VAL A 17 24.62 2.92 -0.18
CA VAL A 17 24.06 4.22 -0.57
C VAL A 17 23.75 4.25 -2.05
N VAL A 18 22.56 4.72 -2.40
CA VAL A 18 22.09 4.86 -3.78
C VAL A 18 22.02 6.34 -4.15
N ASP A 19 22.76 6.72 -5.18
CA ASP A 19 22.86 8.08 -5.72
C ASP A 19 23.30 7.97 -7.19
N PRO A 20 22.52 8.46 -8.16
CA PRO A 20 22.85 8.31 -9.56
C PRO A 20 23.93 9.31 -10.03
N VAL A 21 24.26 10.32 -9.20
CA VAL A 21 25.23 11.37 -9.53
C VAL A 21 26.61 11.06 -8.94
N ASP A 22 26.66 10.47 -7.75
CA ASP A 22 27.88 10.11 -7.05
C ASP A 22 28.44 8.76 -7.56
N PRO A 23 29.59 8.73 -8.25
CA PRO A 23 30.17 7.49 -8.80
C PRO A 23 30.61 6.47 -7.74
N CYS A 24 30.73 6.89 -6.47
CA CYS A 24 31.05 6.00 -5.36
C CYS A 24 29.81 5.29 -4.79
N CYS A 25 28.61 5.66 -5.25
CA CYS A 25 27.34 5.10 -4.81
C CYS A 25 26.75 4.15 -5.87
N TYR A 26 25.73 3.39 -5.46
CA TYR A 26 24.96 2.58 -6.38
C TYR A 26 24.08 3.48 -7.27
N PRO A 27 24.01 3.23 -8.59
CA PRO A 27 23.24 4.09 -9.49
C PRO A 27 21.73 3.90 -9.34
N THR A 28 21.27 2.72 -8.90
CA THR A 28 19.85 2.41 -8.70
C THR A 28 19.61 1.58 -7.44
N PRO A 29 18.40 1.65 -6.84
CA PRO A 29 18.08 0.82 -5.67
C PRO A 29 18.14 -0.69 -5.98
N SER A 30 17.78 -1.13 -7.17
CA SER A 30 17.88 -2.53 -7.59
C SER A 30 19.33 -3.01 -7.71
N ALA A 31 20.27 -2.14 -8.08
CA ALA A 31 21.70 -2.46 -8.08
C ALA A 31 22.19 -2.69 -6.65
N ALA A 32 21.84 -1.79 -5.71
CA ALA A 32 22.20 -1.97 -4.30
C ALA A 32 21.55 -3.23 -3.71
N LEU A 33 20.28 -3.49 -4.00
CA LEU A 33 19.55 -4.67 -3.51
C LEU A 33 20.13 -6.01 -4.01
N LYS A 34 20.96 -6.04 -5.05
CA LYS A 34 21.67 -7.26 -5.48
C LYS A 34 22.87 -7.60 -4.60
N ASP A 35 23.46 -6.59 -3.97
CA ASP A 35 24.72 -6.70 -3.24
C ASP A 35 24.55 -6.69 -1.70
N VAL A 36 23.30 -6.53 -1.23
CA VAL A 36 23.00 -6.55 0.22
C VAL A 36 23.30 -7.93 0.83
N GLY A 37 24.08 -7.93 1.91
CA GLY A 37 24.24 -9.06 2.80
C GLY A 37 23.12 -9.16 3.85
N GLU A 38 23.21 -10.17 4.72
CA GLU A 38 22.18 -10.51 5.70
C GLU A 38 21.86 -9.41 6.71
N SER A 39 22.83 -8.56 7.05
CA SER A 39 22.67 -7.45 8.01
C SER A 39 22.73 -6.07 7.35
N ASP A 40 22.85 -6.01 6.02
CA ASP A 40 22.99 -4.75 5.30
C ASP A 40 21.63 -4.05 5.13
N GLN A 41 21.68 -2.73 4.92
CA GLN A 41 20.55 -1.91 4.51
C GLN A 41 20.88 -1.10 3.26
N VAL A 42 19.86 -0.70 2.52
CA VAL A 42 19.97 0.23 1.40
C VAL A 42 19.42 1.58 1.82
N TYR A 43 20.20 2.65 1.60
CA TYR A 43 19.75 4.02 1.75
C TYR A 43 19.68 4.72 0.39
N VAL A 44 18.50 5.25 0.04
CA VAL A 44 18.26 5.97 -1.21
C VAL A 44 18.25 7.47 -0.93
N ARG A 45 19.24 8.17 -1.49
CA ARG A 45 19.33 9.63 -1.41
C ARG A 45 18.18 10.29 -2.19
N PRO A 46 17.93 11.60 -1.98
CA PRO A 46 16.94 12.33 -2.76
C PRO A 46 17.19 12.19 -4.26
N GLY A 47 16.14 11.90 -5.01
CA GLY A 47 16.26 11.66 -6.45
C GLY A 47 15.04 11.00 -7.06
N ILE A 48 15.06 10.92 -8.38
CA ILE A 48 14.06 10.22 -9.18
C ILE A 48 14.77 9.08 -9.91
N TYR A 49 14.30 7.86 -9.65
CA TYR A 49 14.95 6.63 -10.08
C TYR A 49 14.00 5.85 -10.99
N GLU A 50 14.40 5.65 -12.25
CA GLU A 50 13.70 4.68 -13.10
C GLU A 50 14.18 3.28 -12.74
N ASP A 51 13.38 2.53 -12.00
CA ASP A 51 13.80 1.23 -11.48
C ASP A 51 12.62 0.31 -11.20
N LYS A 52 12.91 -1.00 -11.15
CA LYS A 52 11.98 -2.04 -10.77
C LYS A 52 12.62 -2.91 -9.71
N LEU A 53 12.04 -2.88 -8.50
CA LEU A 53 12.56 -3.62 -7.36
C LEU A 53 11.82 -4.94 -7.24
N VAL A 54 12.58 -6.04 -7.22
CA VAL A 54 12.06 -7.39 -6.99
C VAL A 54 12.85 -8.00 -5.85
N VAL A 55 12.14 -8.37 -4.78
CA VAL A 55 12.72 -9.08 -3.63
C VAL A 55 11.93 -10.36 -3.40
N THR A 56 12.63 -11.49 -3.42
CA THR A 56 12.03 -12.81 -3.30
C THR A 56 12.77 -13.61 -2.24
N GLN A 57 12.03 -14.19 -1.29
CA GLN A 57 12.53 -15.18 -0.32
C GLN A 57 13.75 -14.71 0.52
N ARG A 58 13.84 -13.41 0.81
CA ARG A 58 14.90 -12.82 1.63
C ARG A 58 14.44 -11.51 2.29
N PRO A 59 15.06 -11.10 3.42
CA PRO A 59 14.75 -9.82 4.07
C PRO A 59 14.94 -8.61 3.14
N VAL A 60 14.16 -7.56 3.38
CA VAL A 60 14.30 -6.26 2.70
C VAL A 60 14.52 -5.13 3.71
N ARG A 61 15.54 -4.28 3.52
CA ARG A 61 15.82 -3.14 4.41
C ARG A 61 16.15 -1.94 3.55
N LEU A 62 15.10 -1.22 3.15
CA LEU A 62 15.17 -0.15 2.16
C LEU A 62 14.66 1.16 2.78
N VAL A 63 15.53 2.16 2.85
CA VAL A 63 15.25 3.44 3.48
C VAL A 63 15.45 4.56 2.45
N GLY A 64 14.42 5.32 2.15
CA GLY A 64 14.55 6.55 1.38
C GLY A 64 14.74 7.77 2.29
N ALA A 65 15.34 8.83 1.74
CA ALA A 65 15.49 10.13 2.39
C ALA A 65 14.16 10.88 2.68
N GLY A 66 13.02 10.25 2.42
CA GLY A 66 11.67 10.77 2.63
C GLY A 66 10.81 10.64 1.38
N ARG A 67 9.52 10.28 1.53
CA ARG A 67 8.62 10.03 0.39
C ARG A 67 8.48 11.21 -0.56
N ASP A 68 8.62 12.44 -0.07
CA ASP A 68 8.54 13.65 -0.91
C ASP A 68 9.88 14.00 -1.59
N ARG A 69 10.94 13.22 -1.33
CA ARG A 69 12.31 13.47 -1.82
C ARG A 69 12.85 12.32 -2.65
N VAL A 70 12.33 11.11 -2.46
CA VAL A 70 12.71 9.90 -3.22
C VAL A 70 11.52 9.39 -3.99
N GLN A 71 11.65 9.32 -5.32
CA GLN A 71 10.67 8.69 -6.19
C GLN A 71 11.30 7.57 -7.00
N ILE A 72 10.77 6.35 -6.88
CA ILE A 72 11.08 5.22 -7.74
C ILE A 72 9.90 5.04 -8.70
N PHE A 73 10.17 5.07 -10.00
CA PHE A 73 9.15 4.88 -11.01
C PHE A 73 9.53 3.81 -12.03
N SER A 74 8.53 3.22 -12.67
CA SER A 74 8.75 2.25 -13.75
C SER A 74 7.69 2.42 -14.85
N ARG A 75 8.13 2.30 -16.11
CA ARG A 75 7.26 2.30 -17.30
C ARG A 75 6.92 0.90 -17.80
N ARG A 76 7.64 -0.13 -17.34
CA ARG A 76 7.59 -1.51 -17.88
C ARG A 76 6.93 -2.53 -16.94
N GLY A 77 6.38 -2.06 -15.82
CA GLY A 77 5.88 -2.92 -14.74
C GLY A 77 5.71 -2.13 -13.45
N GLY A 78 5.09 -2.75 -12.44
CA GLY A 78 5.06 -2.18 -11.09
C GLY A 78 6.48 -1.88 -10.57
N PRO A 79 6.73 -0.73 -9.92
CA PRO A 79 8.05 -0.40 -9.38
C PRO A 79 8.49 -1.27 -8.20
N LEU A 80 7.58 -1.95 -7.47
CA LEU A 80 7.93 -2.85 -6.37
C LEU A 80 7.17 -4.18 -6.40
N TYR A 81 7.92 -5.28 -6.33
CA TYR A 81 7.42 -6.64 -6.14
C TYR A 81 8.12 -7.28 -4.94
N LEU A 82 7.34 -7.70 -3.95
CA LEU A 82 7.79 -8.51 -2.81
C LEU A 82 7.12 -9.87 -2.87
N GLN A 83 7.90 -10.93 -2.83
CA GLN A 83 7.39 -12.30 -2.81
C GLN A 83 8.05 -13.09 -1.69
N GLU A 84 7.24 -13.60 -0.76
CA GLU A 84 7.72 -14.45 0.33
C GLU A 84 8.85 -13.76 1.12
N VAL A 85 8.73 -12.44 1.34
CA VAL A 85 9.72 -11.66 2.09
C VAL A 85 9.45 -11.89 3.58
N PRO A 86 10.38 -12.54 4.31
CA PRO A 86 10.13 -13.07 5.65
C PRO A 86 10.22 -12.02 6.77
N GLU A 87 10.84 -10.87 6.50
CA GLU A 87 10.98 -9.76 7.45
C GLU A 87 11.57 -8.51 6.77
N GLY A 88 11.66 -7.43 7.54
CA GLY A 88 12.37 -6.22 7.17
C GLY A 88 11.47 -4.99 7.06
N TRP A 89 11.98 -3.91 6.47
CA TRP A 89 11.28 -2.64 6.34
C TRP A 89 11.55 -1.95 5.01
N ILE A 90 10.54 -1.26 4.52
CA ILE A 90 10.62 -0.28 3.43
C ILE A 90 10.05 1.03 3.93
N THR A 91 10.81 2.12 3.85
CA THR A 91 10.34 3.40 4.36
C THR A 91 10.78 4.62 3.57
N GLY A 92 9.95 5.66 3.55
CA GLY A 92 10.34 6.99 3.06
C GLY A 92 10.51 7.08 1.55
N ILE A 93 9.72 6.35 0.75
CA ILE A 93 9.85 6.29 -0.71
C ILE A 93 8.49 6.48 -1.39
N THR A 94 8.44 7.30 -2.44
CA THR A 94 7.32 7.28 -3.40
C THR A 94 7.57 6.24 -4.48
N PHE A 95 6.60 5.38 -4.72
CA PHE A 95 6.53 4.41 -5.81
C PHE A 95 5.46 4.84 -6.81
N ARG A 96 5.86 5.07 -8.05
CA ARG A 96 4.99 5.57 -9.11
C ARG A 96 5.01 4.67 -10.33
N TYR A 97 3.87 4.17 -10.77
CA TYR A 97 3.78 3.48 -12.05
C TYR A 97 3.50 4.50 -13.17
N VAL A 98 4.21 4.40 -14.30
CA VAL A 98 4.12 5.34 -15.44
C VAL A 98 3.97 4.59 -16.77
N GLY A 99 3.48 3.35 -16.73
CA GLY A 99 3.24 2.55 -17.93
C GLY A 99 1.78 2.61 -18.40
N SER A 100 1.51 1.99 -19.55
CA SER A 100 0.16 1.85 -20.13
C SER A 100 -0.53 0.54 -19.76
N ASP A 101 0.25 -0.46 -19.33
CA ASP A 101 -0.24 -1.80 -19.03
C ASP A 101 -0.87 -1.87 -17.64
N GLN A 102 -1.64 -2.93 -17.39
CA GLN A 102 -2.37 -3.16 -16.14
C GLN A 102 -1.41 -3.56 -15.00
N HIS A 103 -0.87 -2.55 -14.31
CA HIS A 103 0.00 -2.76 -13.15
C HIS A 103 -0.39 -1.88 -11.96
N SER A 104 -0.27 -2.50 -10.79
CA SER A 104 -0.25 -1.84 -9.48
C SER A 104 1.14 -1.26 -9.21
N ALA A 105 1.21 -0.20 -8.39
CA ALA A 105 2.50 0.36 -8.01
C ALA A 105 3.30 -0.60 -7.11
N LEU A 106 2.63 -1.20 -6.13
CA LEU A 106 3.22 -2.17 -5.21
C LEU A 106 2.48 -3.51 -5.29
N ASN A 107 3.24 -4.60 -5.42
CA ASN A 107 2.71 -5.96 -5.42
C ASN A 107 3.38 -6.77 -4.31
N ILE A 108 2.60 -7.19 -3.30
CA ILE A 108 3.12 -7.91 -2.15
C ILE A 108 2.40 -9.25 -1.98
N LEU A 109 3.15 -10.33 -2.21
CA LEU A 109 2.71 -11.72 -2.11
C LEU A 109 3.36 -12.40 -0.90
N ASN A 110 2.56 -12.94 0.02
CA ASN A 110 3.03 -13.83 1.10
C ASN A 110 4.20 -13.26 1.93
N SER A 111 4.23 -11.95 2.14
CA SER A 111 5.31 -11.26 2.87
C SER A 111 4.84 -10.78 4.25
N THR A 112 5.80 -10.53 5.15
CA THR A 112 5.57 -10.16 6.56
C THR A 112 6.31 -8.88 6.98
N CYS A 113 6.96 -8.18 6.05
CA CYS A 113 7.72 -6.96 6.32
C CYS A 113 6.85 -5.76 6.72
N MET A 114 7.50 -4.68 7.15
CA MET A 114 6.87 -3.38 7.41
C MET A 114 7.04 -2.43 6.23
N ILE A 115 5.98 -1.75 5.81
CA ILE A 115 6.04 -0.70 4.78
C ILE A 115 5.43 0.57 5.37
N THR A 116 6.24 1.60 5.55
CA THR A 116 5.83 2.83 6.26
C THR A 116 6.34 4.10 5.61
N GLN A 117 5.68 5.23 5.84
CA GLN A 117 6.11 6.53 5.30
C GLN A 117 6.32 6.51 3.78
N CYS A 118 5.67 5.62 3.06
CA CYS A 118 5.78 5.52 1.60
C CYS A 118 4.59 6.20 0.93
N ARG A 119 4.71 6.44 -0.38
CA ARG A 119 3.58 6.82 -1.24
C ARG A 119 3.45 5.83 -2.39
N ALA A 120 2.25 5.36 -2.69
CA ALA A 120 1.95 4.53 -3.85
C ALA A 120 0.95 5.28 -4.74
N MET A 121 1.32 5.54 -6.00
CA MET A 121 0.48 6.37 -6.87
C MET A 121 0.54 6.01 -8.36
N GLU A 122 -0.51 6.44 -9.06
CA GLU A 122 -0.68 6.30 -10.51
C GLU A 122 -0.61 4.85 -11.03
N GLY A 123 -0.99 3.88 -10.18
CA GLY A 123 -1.32 2.54 -10.63
C GLY A 123 -2.46 2.58 -11.65
N ILE A 124 -2.31 1.84 -12.75
CA ILE A 124 -3.42 1.61 -13.71
C ILE A 124 -4.42 0.61 -13.14
N LEU A 125 -3.94 -0.30 -12.28
CA LEU A 125 -4.78 -1.08 -11.37
C LEU A 125 -4.84 -0.37 -10.01
N SER A 126 -5.09 -1.15 -8.96
CA SER A 126 -4.99 -0.66 -7.58
C SER A 126 -3.57 -0.19 -7.25
N GLY A 127 -3.41 0.81 -6.37
CA GLY A 127 -2.09 1.33 -6.02
C GLY A 127 -1.20 0.29 -5.34
N VAL A 128 -1.79 -0.47 -4.42
CA VAL A 128 -1.13 -1.53 -3.65
C VAL A 128 -2.00 -2.78 -3.70
N VAL A 129 -1.39 -3.92 -4.01
CA VAL A 129 -2.04 -5.23 -3.87
C VAL A 129 -1.32 -6.06 -2.81
N LEU A 130 -2.09 -6.53 -1.81
CA LEU A 130 -1.63 -7.38 -0.71
C LEU A 130 -2.36 -8.73 -0.83
N TYR A 131 -1.63 -9.81 -1.09
CA TYR A 131 -2.27 -11.07 -1.45
C TYR A 131 -1.52 -12.33 -1.01
N GLY A 132 -2.26 -13.42 -0.92
CA GLY A 132 -1.78 -14.73 -0.52
C GLY A 132 -1.95 -15.02 0.98
N PRO A 133 -2.15 -16.30 1.35
CA PRO A 133 -2.56 -16.71 2.70
C PRO A 133 -1.51 -16.43 3.78
N GLU A 134 -0.24 -16.24 3.40
CA GLU A 134 0.87 -15.94 4.31
C GLU A 134 1.19 -14.45 4.38
N CYS A 135 0.43 -13.60 3.68
CA CYS A 135 0.66 -12.15 3.74
C CYS A 135 0.23 -11.62 5.12
N ARG A 136 1.20 -11.13 5.90
CA ARG A 136 1.06 -10.52 7.24
C ARG A 136 1.79 -9.17 7.33
N VAL A 137 1.90 -8.46 6.20
CA VAL A 137 2.56 -7.15 6.13
C VAL A 137 1.92 -6.16 7.12
N THR A 138 2.76 -5.37 7.78
CA THR A 138 2.31 -4.13 8.43
C THR A 138 2.47 -2.99 7.45
N PHE A 139 1.34 -2.49 6.94
CA PHE A 139 1.29 -1.38 5.99
C PHE A 139 0.73 -0.15 6.71
N SER A 140 1.59 0.78 7.13
CA SER A 140 1.16 1.90 7.95
C SER A 140 1.82 3.25 7.71
N ASP A 141 1.07 4.34 7.89
CA ASP A 141 1.50 5.71 7.59
C ASP A 141 1.98 5.88 6.14
N ASN A 142 1.18 5.38 5.20
CA ASN A 142 1.41 5.54 3.77
C ASN A 142 0.34 6.42 3.13
N ASP A 143 0.70 7.09 2.04
CA ASP A 143 -0.21 7.86 1.18
C ASP A 143 -0.47 7.05 -0.10
N VAL A 144 -1.70 6.59 -0.33
CA VAL A 144 -2.06 5.77 -1.49
C VAL A 144 -3.07 6.52 -2.33
N CYS A 145 -2.63 7.06 -3.47
CA CYS A 145 -3.41 8.08 -4.17
C CYS A 145 -3.36 8.02 -5.69
N ARG A 146 -4.41 8.56 -6.34
CA ARG A 146 -4.49 8.75 -7.80
C ARG A 146 -4.31 7.45 -8.59
N ASN A 147 -4.79 6.34 -8.06
CA ASN A 147 -4.82 5.06 -8.75
C ASN A 147 -6.13 4.92 -9.52
N ARG A 148 -6.10 4.20 -10.65
CA ARG A 148 -7.27 4.01 -11.52
C ARG A 148 -8.26 2.94 -11.03
N GLU A 149 -7.91 2.20 -9.99
CA GLU A 149 -8.86 1.37 -9.26
C GLU A 149 -8.86 1.77 -7.78
N SER A 150 -8.71 0.81 -6.87
CA SER A 150 -8.67 1.06 -5.44
C SER A 150 -7.29 1.55 -5.00
N GLY A 151 -7.22 2.24 -3.87
CA GLY A 151 -5.92 2.56 -3.26
C GLY A 151 -5.19 1.28 -2.86
N ILE A 152 -5.75 0.58 -1.87
CA ILE A 152 -5.22 -0.69 -1.36
C ILE A 152 -6.22 -1.81 -1.67
N PHE A 153 -5.75 -2.94 -2.20
CA PHE A 153 -6.58 -4.11 -2.45
C PHE A 153 -6.00 -5.35 -1.77
N VAL A 154 -6.76 -5.93 -0.84
CA VAL A 154 -6.41 -7.13 -0.06
C VAL A 154 -7.23 -8.32 -0.53
N PHE A 155 -6.59 -9.43 -0.91
CA PHE A 155 -7.32 -10.60 -1.42
C PHE A 155 -6.54 -11.92 -1.27
N ALA A 156 -7.13 -13.03 -1.73
CA ALA A 156 -6.51 -14.37 -1.73
C ALA A 156 -5.97 -14.83 -0.36
N GLY A 157 -6.73 -14.59 0.72
CA GLY A 157 -6.38 -15.09 2.05
C GLY A 157 -5.45 -14.19 2.85
N ALA A 158 -5.11 -13.01 2.35
CA ALA A 158 -4.18 -12.09 3.00
C ALA A 158 -4.76 -11.52 4.31
N GLN A 159 -3.90 -11.42 5.33
CA GLN A 159 -4.27 -10.89 6.65
C GLN A 159 -3.26 -9.82 7.11
N PRO A 160 -3.05 -8.75 6.32
CA PRO A 160 -2.16 -7.67 6.70
C PRO A 160 -2.77 -6.79 7.80
N ARG A 161 -1.91 -6.07 8.51
CA ARG A 161 -2.32 -4.91 9.32
C ARG A 161 -2.19 -3.65 8.47
N VAL A 162 -3.31 -3.03 8.12
CA VAL A 162 -3.39 -1.80 7.32
C VAL A 162 -3.85 -0.69 8.25
N ALA A 163 -2.92 0.15 8.70
CA ALA A 163 -3.21 1.13 9.72
C ALA A 163 -2.66 2.52 9.46
N ASP A 164 -3.36 3.56 9.88
CA ASP A 164 -2.85 4.94 9.84
C ASP A 164 -2.49 5.41 8.41
N ASN A 165 -3.08 4.81 7.36
CA ASN A 165 -2.84 5.19 5.97
C ASN A 165 -3.85 6.24 5.49
N ARG A 166 -3.45 7.02 4.50
CA ARG A 166 -4.33 7.93 3.75
C ARG A 166 -4.56 7.38 2.35
N CYS A 167 -5.79 6.98 2.05
CA CYS A 167 -6.21 6.51 0.73
C CYS A 167 -7.10 7.56 0.07
N ARG A 168 -6.61 8.25 -0.97
CA ARG A 168 -7.32 9.40 -1.54
C ARG A 168 -7.25 9.53 -3.04
N GLU A 169 -8.23 10.21 -3.63
CA GLU A 169 -8.26 10.52 -5.06
C GLU A 169 -8.13 9.24 -5.95
N ASN A 170 -8.54 8.07 -5.43
CA ASN A 170 -8.55 6.83 -6.21
C ASN A 170 -9.87 6.70 -6.98
N HIS A 171 -9.81 6.08 -8.17
CA HIS A 171 -10.95 6.04 -9.08
C HIS A 171 -12.03 5.00 -8.68
N HIS A 172 -11.69 4.02 -7.85
CA HIS A 172 -12.68 3.17 -7.19
C HIS A 172 -12.75 3.48 -5.69
N PHE A 173 -12.21 2.59 -4.86
CA PHE A 173 -12.32 2.64 -3.40
C PHE A 173 -11.02 3.11 -2.75
N GLY A 174 -11.08 3.61 -1.52
CA GLY A 174 -9.87 3.82 -0.73
C GLY A 174 -9.17 2.50 -0.41
N ILE A 175 -9.93 1.55 0.15
CA ILE A 175 -9.48 0.20 0.49
C ILE A 175 -10.53 -0.81 0.02
N ALA A 176 -10.11 -1.91 -0.61
CA ALA A 176 -10.98 -3.03 -0.97
C ALA A 176 -10.46 -4.33 -0.38
N VAL A 177 -11.36 -5.21 0.05
CA VAL A 177 -11.04 -6.56 0.56
C VAL A 177 -11.95 -7.58 -0.09
N ARG A 178 -11.37 -8.67 -0.60
CA ARG A 178 -12.09 -9.73 -1.33
C ARG A 178 -11.65 -11.12 -0.92
N ASP A 179 -12.51 -12.09 -1.19
CA ASP A 179 -12.28 -13.53 -1.09
C ASP A 179 -12.36 -14.09 0.34
N PRO A 180 -12.84 -15.34 0.51
CA PRO A 180 -12.79 -16.02 1.80
C PRO A 180 -11.37 -16.07 2.37
N GLY A 181 -11.27 -15.91 3.70
CA GLY A 181 -9.99 -16.00 4.42
C GLY A 181 -9.11 -14.75 4.32
N SER A 182 -9.47 -13.76 3.49
CA SER A 182 -8.88 -12.42 3.58
C SER A 182 -9.44 -11.72 4.81
N ARG A 183 -8.57 -11.41 5.77
CA ARG A 183 -8.94 -10.88 7.09
C ARG A 183 -8.01 -9.76 7.56
N PRO A 184 -7.89 -8.64 6.82
CA PRO A 184 -7.05 -7.54 7.24
C PRO A 184 -7.59 -6.84 8.49
N GLU A 185 -6.66 -6.31 9.28
CA GLU A 185 -6.97 -5.30 10.30
C GLU A 185 -6.91 -3.91 9.67
N LEU A 186 -8.05 -3.27 9.45
CA LEU A 186 -8.18 -1.90 8.94
C LEU A 186 -8.39 -0.95 10.12
N VAL A 187 -7.33 -0.26 10.53
CA VAL A 187 -7.32 0.56 11.76
C VAL A 187 -6.88 1.99 11.50
N ARG A 188 -7.68 3.00 11.87
CA ARG A 188 -7.29 4.43 11.76
C ARG A 188 -6.87 4.88 10.36
N ASN A 189 -7.42 4.27 9.30
CA ASN A 189 -7.17 4.75 7.94
C ASN A 189 -8.09 5.92 7.60
N LEU A 190 -7.58 6.88 6.83
CA LEU A 190 -8.34 7.97 6.23
C LEU A 190 -8.61 7.66 4.77
N CYS A 191 -9.86 7.33 4.42
CA CYS A 191 -10.31 7.14 3.05
C CYS A 191 -11.15 8.35 2.60
N GLU A 192 -10.59 9.20 1.74
CA GLU A 192 -11.28 10.42 1.32
C GLU A 192 -11.15 10.75 -0.16
N GLU A 193 -12.14 11.44 -0.72
CA GLU A 193 -12.10 11.90 -2.11
C GLU A 193 -11.93 10.76 -3.13
N ASN A 194 -12.36 9.53 -2.79
CA ASN A 194 -12.40 8.43 -3.74
C ASN A 194 -13.70 8.50 -4.56
N MET A 195 -13.61 8.10 -5.83
CA MET A 195 -14.69 8.21 -6.82
C MET A 195 -15.85 7.24 -6.59
N LEU A 196 -15.68 6.23 -5.74
CA LEU A 196 -16.77 5.39 -5.23
C LEU A 196 -16.92 5.57 -3.71
N SER A 197 -16.59 4.53 -2.93
CA SER A 197 -16.74 4.52 -1.47
C SER A 197 -15.39 4.48 -0.76
N GLY A 198 -15.37 4.75 0.53
CA GLY A 198 -14.14 4.69 1.33
C GLY A 198 -13.58 3.27 1.40
N ILE A 199 -14.35 2.33 1.93
CA ILE A 199 -13.95 0.91 2.09
C ILE A 199 -14.97 0.00 1.38
N LEU A 200 -14.49 -1.03 0.68
CA LEU A 200 -15.31 -2.12 0.12
C LEU A 200 -14.95 -3.47 0.76
N LEU A 201 -15.95 -4.20 1.23
CA LEU A 201 -15.85 -5.61 1.67
C LEU A 201 -16.75 -6.47 0.76
N PHE A 202 -16.21 -7.47 0.07
CA PHE A 202 -17.03 -8.27 -0.86
C PHE A 202 -16.55 -9.71 -1.03
N GLN A 203 -17.44 -10.59 -1.50
CA GLN A 203 -17.15 -12.00 -1.80
C GLN A 203 -16.53 -12.74 -0.61
N HIS A 204 -17.29 -12.87 0.47
CA HIS A 204 -16.90 -13.55 1.71
C HIS A 204 -15.69 -12.95 2.46
N ALA A 205 -15.29 -11.73 2.14
CA ALA A 205 -14.23 -11.04 2.85
C ALA A 205 -14.62 -10.78 4.32
N GLU A 206 -13.65 -10.88 5.21
CA GLU A 206 -13.78 -10.54 6.61
C GLU A 206 -12.79 -9.43 6.95
N SER A 207 -13.07 -8.60 7.96
CA SER A 207 -12.10 -7.57 8.35
C SER A 207 -12.43 -6.96 9.70
N LEU A 208 -11.40 -6.68 10.50
CA LEU A 208 -11.53 -5.74 11.62
C LEU A 208 -11.52 -4.31 11.07
N ILE A 209 -12.57 -3.51 11.31
CA ILE A 209 -12.74 -2.15 10.79
C ILE A 209 -13.01 -1.19 11.94
N VAL A 210 -11.97 -0.56 12.48
CA VAL A 210 -12.06 0.29 13.68
C VAL A 210 -11.29 1.60 13.52
N ASP A 211 -11.86 2.69 14.06
CA ASP A 211 -11.32 4.05 14.08
C ASP A 211 -11.00 4.65 12.71
N ASN A 212 -11.54 4.09 11.63
CA ASN A 212 -11.34 4.63 10.29
C ASN A 212 -12.18 5.89 10.08
N VAL A 213 -11.69 6.78 9.23
CA VAL A 213 -12.40 7.96 8.77
C VAL A 213 -12.65 7.81 7.27
N CYS A 214 -13.92 7.67 6.88
CA CYS A 214 -14.32 7.64 5.48
C CYS A 214 -15.19 8.87 5.20
N ARG A 215 -14.70 9.84 4.41
CA ARG A 215 -15.40 11.10 4.16
C ARG A 215 -15.16 11.62 2.75
N ASN A 216 -16.07 12.42 2.22
CA ASN A 216 -15.96 13.05 0.90
C ASN A 216 -15.70 12.04 -0.24
N ASN A 217 -16.05 10.77 -0.07
CA ASN A 217 -16.13 9.82 -1.16
C ASN A 217 -17.44 10.07 -1.91
N GLN A 218 -17.52 9.72 -3.19
CA GLN A 218 -18.70 10.06 -4.00
C GLN A 218 -19.96 9.28 -3.58
N HIS A 219 -19.80 8.11 -2.95
CA HIS A 219 -20.89 7.21 -2.58
C HIS A 219 -20.99 7.02 -1.07
N TRP A 220 -20.58 5.86 -0.54
CA TRP A 220 -20.70 5.52 0.89
C TRP A 220 -19.36 5.65 1.62
N GLY A 221 -19.42 5.70 2.95
CA GLY A 221 -18.23 5.45 3.77
C GLY A 221 -17.74 4.01 3.59
N ILE A 222 -18.62 3.04 3.80
CA ILE A 222 -18.34 1.60 3.64
C ILE A 222 -19.41 0.93 2.76
N LEU A 223 -19.01 0.16 1.77
CA LEU A 223 -19.89 -0.68 0.95
C LEU A 223 -19.57 -2.16 1.19
N MET A 224 -20.60 -3.00 1.34
CA MET A 224 -20.41 -4.44 1.59
C MET A 224 -21.36 -5.31 0.78
N THR A 225 -21.00 -6.58 0.56
CA THR A 225 -21.95 -7.62 0.11
C THR A 225 -22.58 -8.36 1.29
N PRO A 226 -23.78 -8.97 1.13
CA PRO A 226 -24.44 -9.70 2.23
C PRO A 226 -23.64 -10.87 2.81
N ASP A 227 -22.76 -11.46 2.01
CA ASP A 227 -21.90 -12.58 2.35
C ASP A 227 -20.57 -12.15 3.00
N SER A 228 -20.31 -10.84 3.16
CA SER A 228 -19.12 -10.33 3.85
C SER A 228 -19.30 -10.30 5.37
N HIS A 229 -18.20 -10.40 6.11
CA HIS A 229 -18.21 -10.50 7.56
C HIS A 229 -17.32 -9.42 8.22
N PRO A 230 -17.79 -8.17 8.32
CA PRO A 230 -17.07 -7.15 9.06
C PRO A 230 -17.09 -7.46 10.57
N ASN A 231 -16.04 -7.02 11.25
CA ASN A 231 -15.95 -6.93 12.70
C ASN A 231 -15.58 -5.48 13.05
N PRO A 232 -16.41 -4.70 13.76
CA PRO A 232 -17.68 -5.09 14.39
C PRO A 232 -18.81 -5.33 13.36
N THR A 233 -20.00 -5.72 13.84
CA THR A 233 -21.14 -6.01 12.95
C THR A 233 -21.55 -4.77 12.13
N PRO A 234 -22.27 -4.92 11.00
CA PRO A 234 -22.67 -3.77 10.18
C PRO A 234 -23.39 -2.65 10.94
N SER A 235 -24.22 -2.99 11.93
CA SER A 235 -24.93 -2.02 12.79
C SER A 235 -24.02 -1.23 13.74
N GLU A 236 -22.83 -1.75 14.03
CA GLU A 236 -21.86 -1.15 14.96
C GLU A 236 -20.76 -0.36 14.24
N LEU A 237 -20.64 -0.49 12.91
CA LEU A 237 -19.60 0.16 12.12
C LEU A 237 -19.56 1.67 12.30
N SER A 238 -20.72 2.33 12.30
CA SER A 238 -20.81 3.79 12.49
C SER A 238 -20.46 4.25 13.90
N ALA A 239 -20.54 3.36 14.91
CA ALA A 239 -20.11 3.67 16.27
C ALA A 239 -18.59 3.53 16.41
N MET A 240 -17.98 2.61 15.65
CA MET A 240 -16.55 2.33 15.70
C MET A 240 -15.74 3.12 14.65
N ASN A 241 -16.38 3.85 13.74
CA ASN A 241 -15.72 4.58 12.66
C ASN A 241 -16.44 5.91 12.39
N ARG A 242 -15.74 6.87 11.77
CA ARG A 242 -16.34 8.13 11.29
C ARG A 242 -16.59 8.01 9.79
N LEU A 243 -17.84 7.71 9.41
CA LEU A 243 -18.18 7.33 8.04
C LEU A 243 -18.93 8.43 7.25
N GLU A 244 -18.88 9.67 7.72
CA GLU A 244 -19.58 10.80 7.14
C GLU A 244 -18.72 12.08 7.16
N PRO A 245 -18.97 13.03 6.25
CA PRO A 245 -20.01 13.01 5.22
C PRO A 245 -19.63 12.15 4.02
N ASN A 246 -20.59 11.39 3.48
CA ASN A 246 -20.53 10.83 2.11
C ASN A 246 -21.96 10.92 1.51
N PRO A 247 -22.14 11.25 0.21
CA PRO A 247 -23.46 11.54 -0.37
C PRO A 247 -24.49 10.42 -0.25
N ALA A 248 -24.06 9.16 -0.30
CA ALA A 248 -24.95 8.00 -0.19
C ALA A 248 -25.10 7.47 1.25
N GLY A 249 -24.36 8.05 2.21
CA GLY A 249 -24.46 7.77 3.65
C GLY A 249 -23.26 7.01 4.23
N ALA A 250 -23.36 6.67 5.52
CA ALA A 250 -22.30 6.01 6.28
C ALA A 250 -21.88 4.64 5.71
N TYR A 251 -22.84 3.75 5.49
CA TYR A 251 -22.58 2.44 4.91
C TYR A 251 -23.77 1.86 4.13
N ALA A 252 -23.53 0.87 3.28
CA ALA A 252 -24.57 0.08 2.61
C ALA A 252 -24.17 -1.38 2.44
N VAL A 253 -25.20 -2.24 2.32
CA VAL A 253 -25.08 -3.65 1.93
C VAL A 253 -25.79 -3.83 0.59
N SER A 254 -25.12 -4.42 -0.40
CA SER A 254 -25.63 -4.57 -1.77
C SER A 254 -25.19 -5.91 -2.38
N ASP A 255 -26.10 -6.59 -3.09
CA ASP A 255 -25.78 -7.79 -3.89
C ASP A 255 -24.91 -7.46 -5.12
N GLN A 256 -24.85 -6.19 -5.53
CA GLN A 256 -24.13 -5.75 -6.72
C GLN A 256 -23.24 -4.53 -6.41
N PRO A 257 -22.24 -4.66 -5.51
CA PRO A 257 -21.43 -3.52 -5.07
C PRO A 257 -20.53 -2.97 -6.18
N LEU A 258 -20.32 -3.73 -7.25
CA LEU A 258 -19.50 -3.36 -8.40
C LEU A 258 -20.33 -2.87 -9.60
N SER A 259 -21.67 -2.83 -9.51
CA SER A 259 -22.54 -2.36 -10.60
C SER A 259 -22.29 -0.92 -11.01
N GLN A 260 -21.69 -0.14 -10.12
CA GLN A 260 -21.35 1.28 -10.28
C GLN A 260 -19.92 1.49 -10.77
N ILE A 261 -19.11 0.43 -10.89
CA ILE A 261 -17.83 0.49 -11.59
C ILE A 261 -18.17 0.66 -13.07
N GLY A 262 -18.08 1.90 -13.55
CA GLY A 262 -18.27 2.23 -14.96
C GLY A 262 -17.31 1.44 -15.85
N ARG A 263 -17.83 1.00 -17.01
CA ARG A 263 -17.04 0.38 -18.09
C ARG A 263 -15.91 1.28 -18.57
#